data_AF-A0A510KIP1-F1
#
_entry.id   AF-A0A510KIP1-F1
#
_cell.length_a   1.000
_cell.length_b   1.000
_cell.length_c   1.000
_cell.angle_alpha   90.00
_cell.angle_beta   90.00
_cell.angle_gamma   90.00
#
_symmetry.space_group_name_H-M   'P 1'
#
loop_
_entity.id
_entity.type
_entity.pdbx_description
1 polymer ?
#
loop_
_entity_poly.entity_id
_entity_poly.type
_entity_poly.pdbx_seq_one_letter_code
_entity_poly.pdbx_strand_id
1 'polypeptide(L)'
;MNKISISYWYLGYLLLMGKLFMLLNNGESGKLTGIYLLVIITGIFFLICLDGIKMEGNKYITSFIAGFTMFFIKYSSYRDLNKRFNIAVIAYLILLLAVQIVILIFQEIKRRKWKSIFFMILIFFQSVKFVNFMTIYYWEPRNIVYSSYFSKIKDKEEMKKIIKKLPMIDSVSITEFKKTKQYDDDFDVKEFSGEIDQVIDISVKYSVNGEGLNSLVKQVKNYLKLVGDEKKKTRIYITDRYAYYKPIRVYEIKNGVTKIRYIRENVQYTDSSFTDLFLDIVKVLKGKSDFDNTAGEYYE
;
A
#
# COMPACT_ATOMS: atom_id res chain seq x y z
N MET A 1 -40.27 10.69 8.38
CA MET A 1 -38.81 10.52 8.57
C MET A 1 -38.57 9.43 9.59
N ASN A 2 -38.09 8.24 9.17
CA ASN A 2 -37.65 7.23 10.14
C ASN A 2 -36.34 7.69 10.78
N LYS A 3 -36.32 7.86 12.11
CA LYS A 3 -35.08 8.07 12.86
C LYS A 3 -34.19 6.84 12.62
N ILE A 4 -33.05 7.03 11.96
CA ILE A 4 -31.98 6.02 11.91
C ILE A 4 -31.40 5.94 13.33
N SER A 5 -31.94 5.07 14.18
CA SER A 5 -31.34 4.78 15.48
C SER A 5 -30.20 3.79 15.27
N ILE A 6 -28.97 4.27 15.27
CA ILE A 6 -27.78 3.41 15.29
C ILE A 6 -27.73 2.73 16.66
N SER A 7 -27.73 1.39 16.70
CA SER A 7 -27.49 0.67 17.96
C SER A 7 -26.07 0.96 18.45
N TYR A 8 -25.89 1.10 19.77
CA TYR A 8 -24.58 1.24 20.40
C TYR A 8 -23.58 0.16 19.95
N TRP A 9 -24.07 -1.06 19.68
CA TRP A 9 -23.26 -2.17 19.17
C TRP A 9 -22.78 -1.94 17.74
N TYR A 10 -23.65 -1.46 16.85
CA TYR A 10 -23.27 -1.09 15.50
C TYR A 10 -22.33 0.12 15.46
N LEU A 11 -22.51 1.10 16.35
CA LEU A 11 -21.55 2.20 16.52
C LEU A 11 -20.19 1.66 16.95
N GLY A 12 -20.16 0.75 17.93
CA GLY A 12 -18.93 0.05 18.35
C GLY A 12 -18.26 -0.68 17.19
N TYR A 13 -19.04 -1.38 16.35
CA TYR A 13 -18.53 -2.04 15.14
C TYR A 13 -17.88 -1.04 14.18
N LEU A 14 -18.55 0.08 13.89
CA LEU A 14 -18.01 1.11 13.00
C LEU A 14 -16.71 1.73 13.54
N LEU A 15 -16.63 1.97 14.86
CA LEU A 15 -15.43 2.49 15.51
C LEU A 15 -14.27 1.48 15.41
N LEU A 16 -14.53 0.20 15.64
CA LEU A 16 -13.51 -0.84 15.49
C LEU A 16 -13.07 -1.01 14.04
N MET A 17 -13.98 -0.94 13.07
CA MET A 17 -13.63 -0.95 11.65
C MET A 17 -12.78 0.26 11.26
N GLY A 18 -13.10 1.44 11.81
CA GLY A 18 -12.28 2.65 11.63
C GLY A 18 -10.86 2.47 12.20
N LYS A 19 -10.74 1.93 13.42
CA LYS A 19 -9.44 1.63 14.03
C LYS A 19 -8.65 0.57 13.25
N LEU A 20 -9.33 -0.46 12.76
CA LEU A 20 -8.73 -1.48 11.90
C LEU A 20 -8.15 -0.85 10.63
N PHE A 21 -8.91 0.03 9.98
CA PHE A 21 -8.44 0.75 8.81
C PHE A 21 -7.22 1.63 9.13
N MET A 22 -7.25 2.39 10.23
CA MET A 22 -6.11 3.20 10.67
C MET A 22 -4.85 2.35 10.86
N LEU A 23 -4.98 1.20 11.54
CA LEU A 23 -3.85 0.29 11.77
C LEU A 23 -3.29 -0.33 10.49
N LEU A 24 -4.16 -0.72 9.55
CA LEU A 24 -3.74 -1.17 8.22
C LEU A 24 -3.04 -0.07 7.42
N ASN A 25 -3.27 1.20 7.77
CA ASN A 25 -2.69 2.37 7.12
C ASN A 25 -1.46 2.94 7.86
N ASN A 26 -1.17 2.51 9.10
CA ASN A 26 -0.25 3.17 10.04
C ASN A 26 1.25 3.10 9.69
N GLY A 27 1.62 2.93 8.43
CA GLY A 27 3.02 2.94 7.95
C GLY A 27 3.91 1.78 8.41
N GLU A 28 3.58 1.14 9.53
CA GLU A 28 4.35 0.10 10.18
C GLU A 28 3.78 -1.30 9.95
N SER A 29 4.69 -2.26 9.81
CA SER A 29 4.39 -3.68 9.60
C SER A 29 4.97 -4.57 10.70
N GLY A 30 5.16 -4.01 11.90
CA GLY A 30 5.78 -4.69 13.04
C GLY A 30 4.87 -5.67 13.78
N LYS A 31 5.47 -6.46 14.68
CA LYS A 31 4.75 -7.45 15.50
C LYS A 31 3.69 -6.80 16.41
N LEU A 32 4.02 -5.65 17.00
CA LEU A 32 3.10 -4.91 17.88
C LEU A 32 1.83 -4.46 17.15
N THR A 33 1.97 -3.86 15.96
CA THR A 33 0.85 -3.49 15.08
C THR A 33 -0.04 -4.69 14.77
N GLY A 34 0.57 -5.86 14.54
CA GLY A 34 -0.16 -7.11 14.31
C GLY A 34 -0.95 -7.60 15.53
N ILE A 35 -0.40 -7.46 16.74
CA ILE A 35 -1.12 -7.79 17.98
C ILE A 35 -2.33 -6.86 18.15
N TYR A 36 -2.16 -5.56 17.94
CA TYR A 36 -3.29 -4.61 17.99
C TYR A 36 -4.36 -4.95 16.95
N LEU A 37 -3.96 -5.29 15.71
CA LEU A 37 -4.89 -5.75 14.68
C LEU A 37 -5.66 -6.99 15.15
N LEU A 38 -5.00 -8.00 15.72
CA LEU A 38 -5.68 -9.20 16.21
C LEU A 38 -6.71 -8.90 17.31
N VAL A 39 -6.39 -8.01 18.26
CA VAL A 39 -7.33 -7.59 19.30
C VAL A 39 -8.57 -6.94 18.67
N ILE A 40 -8.37 -6.03 17.71
CA ILE A 40 -9.48 -5.36 17.01
C ILE A 40 -10.30 -6.35 16.18
N ILE A 41 -9.65 -7.25 15.43
CA ILE A 41 -10.32 -8.30 14.63
C ILE A 41 -11.17 -9.20 15.53
N THR A 42 -10.64 -9.59 16.70
CA THR A 42 -11.37 -10.41 17.68
C THR A 42 -12.57 -9.65 18.26
N GLY A 43 -12.42 -8.36 18.57
CA GLY A 43 -13.53 -7.51 19.01
C GLY A 43 -14.62 -7.37 17.95
N ILE A 44 -14.24 -7.19 16.67
CA ILE A 44 -15.18 -7.14 15.55
C ILE A 44 -15.92 -8.47 15.40
N PHE A 45 -15.21 -9.60 15.49
CA PHE A 45 -15.82 -10.94 15.47
C PHE A 45 -16.88 -11.11 16.55
N PHE A 46 -16.56 -10.69 17.78
CA PHE A 46 -17.51 -10.74 18.90
C PHE A 46 -18.77 -9.90 18.63
N LEU A 47 -18.61 -8.68 18.09
CA LEU A 47 -19.74 -7.82 17.74
C LEU A 47 -20.61 -8.41 16.62
N ILE A 48 -20.00 -9.03 15.61
CA ILE A 48 -20.73 -9.71 14.53
C ILE A 48 -21.58 -10.86 15.10
N CYS A 49 -21.03 -11.63 16.05
CA CYS A 49 -21.73 -12.74 16.68
C CYS A 49 -22.87 -12.28 17.61
N LEU A 50 -22.64 -11.24 18.43
CA LEU A 50 -23.66 -10.72 19.36
C LEU A 50 -24.79 -9.96 18.65
N ASP A 51 -24.46 -9.12 17.69
CA ASP A 51 -25.38 -8.14 17.11
C ASP A 51 -25.80 -8.49 15.68
N GLY A 52 -25.52 -9.71 15.23
CA GLY A 52 -25.79 -10.17 13.86
C GLY A 52 -27.22 -9.89 13.38
N ILE A 53 -28.20 -9.77 14.28
CA ILE A 53 -29.60 -9.45 13.98
C ILE A 53 -29.85 -7.94 13.78
N LYS A 54 -29.13 -7.02 14.45
CA LYS A 54 -29.35 -5.56 14.32
C LYS A 54 -28.52 -4.91 13.21
N MET A 55 -27.50 -5.59 12.68
CA MET A 55 -26.79 -5.16 11.47
C MET A 55 -27.71 -5.11 10.22
N GLU A 56 -28.90 -5.72 10.27
CA GLU A 56 -29.89 -5.75 9.18
C GLU A 56 -30.27 -4.35 8.66
N GLY A 57 -30.43 -3.37 9.56
CA GLY A 57 -30.78 -2.00 9.19
C GLY A 57 -29.70 -1.29 8.35
N ASN A 58 -28.46 -1.77 8.41
CA ASN A 58 -27.29 -1.15 7.79
C ASN A 58 -26.50 -2.12 6.88
N LYS A 59 -27.08 -3.26 6.47
CA LYS A 59 -26.42 -4.33 5.69
C LYS A 59 -25.67 -3.85 4.44
N TYR A 60 -26.16 -2.80 3.77
CA TYR A 60 -25.51 -2.22 2.60
C TYR A 60 -24.22 -1.48 2.98
N ILE A 61 -24.25 -0.67 4.05
CA ILE A 61 -23.07 -0.01 4.61
C ILE A 61 -22.08 -1.05 5.10
N THR A 62 -22.56 -2.08 5.79
CA THR A 62 -21.73 -3.17 6.29
C THR A 62 -21.06 -3.95 5.14
N SER A 63 -21.80 -4.25 4.06
CA SER A 63 -21.25 -4.89 2.86
C SER A 63 -20.21 -4.01 2.16
N PHE A 64 -20.47 -2.70 2.10
CA PHE A 64 -19.51 -1.74 1.56
C PHE A 64 -18.23 -1.70 2.38
N ILE A 65 -18.32 -1.57 3.71
CA ILE A 65 -17.16 -1.53 4.62
C ILE A 65 -16.36 -2.84 4.49
N ALA A 66 -17.02 -3.99 4.48
CA ALA A 66 -16.34 -5.28 4.35
C ALA A 66 -15.58 -5.40 3.02
N GLY A 67 -16.22 -5.01 1.90
CA GLY A 67 -15.56 -4.97 0.60
C GLY A 67 -14.40 -3.98 0.58
N PHE A 68 -14.64 -2.76 1.06
CA PHE A 68 -13.65 -1.70 1.13
C PHE A 68 -12.40 -2.15 1.88
N THR A 69 -12.56 -2.71 3.09
CA THR A 69 -11.45 -3.23 3.88
C THR A 69 -10.75 -4.39 3.17
N MET A 70 -11.50 -5.35 2.60
CA MET A 70 -10.93 -6.51 1.92
C MET A 70 -10.04 -6.09 0.74
N PHE A 71 -10.49 -5.16 -0.08
CA PHE A 71 -9.72 -4.67 -1.22
C PHE A 71 -8.61 -3.71 -0.82
N PHE A 72 -8.79 -2.94 0.27
CA PHE A 72 -7.77 -2.06 0.82
C PHE A 72 -6.54 -2.81 1.34
N ILE A 73 -6.67 -4.07 1.76
CA ILE A 73 -5.52 -4.90 2.20
C ILE A 73 -4.40 -4.89 1.15
N LYS A 74 -4.72 -4.91 -0.16
CA LYS A 74 -3.74 -4.81 -1.25
C LYS A 74 -2.84 -3.58 -1.11
N TYR A 75 -3.41 -2.48 -0.63
CA TYR A 75 -2.81 -1.19 -0.39
C TYR A 75 -2.44 -0.96 1.07
N SER A 76 -2.42 -1.96 1.94
CA SER A 76 -2.03 -1.78 3.35
C SER A 76 -0.51 -1.71 3.53
N SER A 77 -0.04 -0.80 4.38
CA SER A 77 1.37 -0.72 4.81
C SER A 77 1.76 -1.92 5.67
N TYR A 78 0.79 -2.58 6.32
CA TYR A 78 0.99 -3.79 7.11
C TYR A 78 1.23 -5.05 6.25
N ARG A 79 0.90 -4.99 4.95
CA ARG A 79 1.04 -6.10 3.98
C ARG A 79 2.49 -6.35 3.55
N ASP A 80 3.34 -6.61 4.53
CA ASP A 80 4.67 -7.14 4.34
C ASP A 80 4.58 -8.68 4.26
N LEU A 81 4.63 -9.20 3.03
CA LEU A 81 4.45 -10.63 2.73
C LEU A 81 5.73 -11.43 2.93
N ASN A 82 6.80 -10.81 3.41
CA ASN A 82 7.93 -11.56 3.93
C ASN A 82 7.57 -12.14 5.31
N LYS A 83 6.81 -11.38 6.12
CA LYS A 83 6.55 -11.70 7.54
C LYS A 83 5.42 -12.72 7.68
N ARG A 84 5.76 -13.93 8.14
CA ARG A 84 4.76 -15.00 8.39
C ARG A 84 3.64 -14.55 9.32
N PHE A 85 3.96 -13.80 10.36
CA PHE A 85 2.97 -13.26 11.29
C PHE A 85 1.98 -12.33 10.60
N ASN A 86 2.47 -11.39 9.78
CA ASN A 86 1.60 -10.46 9.05
C ASN A 86 0.69 -11.20 8.06
N ILE A 87 1.21 -12.23 7.37
CA ILE A 87 0.40 -13.09 6.50
C ILE A 87 -0.75 -13.73 7.29
N ALA A 88 -0.46 -14.29 8.47
CA ALA A 88 -1.47 -14.94 9.31
C ALA A 88 -2.54 -13.94 9.78
N VAL A 89 -2.16 -12.75 10.24
CA VAL A 89 -3.09 -11.70 10.66
C VAL A 89 -3.99 -11.26 9.50
N ILE A 90 -3.41 -11.05 8.32
CA ILE A 90 -4.17 -10.69 7.10
C ILE A 90 -5.12 -11.82 6.70
N ALA A 91 -4.68 -13.07 6.76
CA ALA A 91 -5.54 -14.22 6.47
C ALA A 91 -6.72 -14.30 7.44
N TYR A 92 -6.49 -14.08 8.73
CA TYR A 92 -7.54 -14.04 9.75
C TYR A 92 -8.54 -12.90 9.51
N LEU A 93 -8.05 -11.71 9.13
CA LEU A 93 -8.92 -10.60 8.72
C LEU A 93 -9.78 -10.96 7.50
N ILE A 94 -9.20 -11.55 6.45
CA ILE A 94 -9.95 -11.97 5.26
C ILE A 94 -11.03 -12.99 5.63
N LEU A 95 -10.69 -13.96 6.47
CA LEU A 95 -11.65 -14.96 6.95
C LEU A 95 -12.80 -14.31 7.72
N LEU A 96 -12.50 -13.36 8.61
CA LEU A 96 -13.53 -12.61 9.35
C LEU A 96 -14.49 -11.89 8.40
N LEU A 97 -13.96 -11.16 7.42
CA LEU A 97 -14.78 -10.41 6.45
C LEU A 97 -15.63 -11.37 5.60
N ALA A 98 -15.10 -12.54 5.23
CA ALA A 98 -15.85 -13.56 4.51
C ALA A 98 -17.00 -14.13 5.37
N VAL A 99 -16.73 -14.51 6.62
CA VAL A 99 -17.76 -14.97 7.57
C VAL A 99 -18.84 -13.91 7.74
N GLN A 100 -18.46 -12.65 7.89
CA GLN A 100 -19.41 -11.54 8.01
C GLN A 100 -20.38 -11.45 6.83
N ILE A 101 -19.84 -11.51 5.59
CA ILE A 101 -20.66 -11.48 4.38
C ILE A 101 -21.56 -12.71 4.28
N VAL A 102 -21.05 -13.90 4.62
CA VAL A 102 -21.84 -15.15 4.64
C VAL A 102 -23.02 -15.05 5.60
N ILE A 103 -22.80 -14.53 6.82
CA ILE A 103 -23.88 -14.32 7.81
C ILE A 103 -24.97 -13.40 7.24
N LEU A 104 -24.57 -12.25 6.68
CA LEU A 104 -25.52 -11.29 6.12
C LEU A 104 -26.31 -11.86 4.94
N ILE A 105 -25.65 -12.60 4.04
CA ILE A 105 -26.31 -13.26 2.91
C ILE A 105 -27.29 -14.33 3.41
N PHE A 106 -26.86 -15.18 4.35
CA PHE A 106 -27.69 -16.26 4.88
C PHE A 106 -28.99 -15.74 5.53
N GLN A 107 -28.91 -14.63 6.26
CA GLN A 107 -30.09 -13.98 6.84
C GLN A 107 -31.09 -13.51 5.76
N GLU A 108 -30.61 -12.93 4.66
CA GLU A 108 -31.47 -12.48 3.57
C GLU A 108 -32.05 -13.63 2.74
N ILE A 109 -31.31 -14.75 2.62
CA ILE A 109 -31.82 -16.00 2.04
C ILE A 109 -33.00 -16.51 2.87
N LYS A 110 -32.86 -16.58 4.21
CA LYS A 110 -33.95 -17.00 5.12
C LYS A 110 -35.21 -16.14 4.97
N ARG A 111 -35.05 -14.86 4.63
CA ARG A 111 -36.14 -13.90 4.37
C ARG A 111 -36.63 -13.88 2.92
N ARG A 112 -36.04 -14.70 2.04
CA ARG A 112 -36.31 -14.74 0.59
C ARG A 112 -36.13 -13.38 -0.11
N LYS A 113 -35.24 -12.53 0.39
CA LYS A 113 -34.98 -11.17 -0.13
C LYS A 113 -33.87 -11.15 -1.19
N TRP A 114 -34.08 -11.85 -2.30
CA TRP A 114 -33.07 -12.00 -3.37
C TRP A 114 -32.55 -10.68 -3.96
N LYS A 115 -33.42 -9.67 -4.13
CA LYS A 115 -33.01 -8.33 -4.58
C LYS A 115 -31.99 -7.69 -3.62
N SER A 116 -32.18 -7.88 -2.31
CA SER A 116 -31.24 -7.35 -1.31
C SER A 116 -29.88 -8.02 -1.41
N ILE A 117 -29.85 -9.34 -1.61
CA ILE A 117 -28.61 -10.11 -1.76
C ILE A 117 -27.83 -9.58 -2.98
N PHE A 118 -28.51 -9.41 -4.12
CA PHE A 118 -27.92 -8.85 -5.33
C PHE A 118 -27.29 -7.48 -5.07
N PHE A 119 -28.00 -6.55 -4.42
CA PHE A 119 -27.46 -5.22 -4.13
C PHE A 119 -26.30 -5.25 -3.13
N MET A 120 -26.32 -6.12 -2.12
CA MET A 120 -25.20 -6.27 -1.20
C MET A 120 -23.93 -6.74 -1.90
N ILE A 121 -24.05 -7.76 -2.76
CA ILE A 121 -22.94 -8.27 -3.57
C ILE A 121 -22.42 -7.18 -4.51
N LEU A 122 -23.34 -6.46 -5.18
CA LEU A 122 -22.98 -5.36 -6.06
C LEU A 122 -22.19 -4.29 -5.31
N ILE A 123 -22.69 -3.82 -4.16
CA ILE A 123 -22.03 -2.80 -3.34
C ILE A 123 -20.66 -3.27 -2.84
N PHE A 124 -20.57 -4.53 -2.42
CA PHE A 124 -19.30 -5.14 -2.05
C PHE A 124 -18.28 -5.01 -3.19
N PHE A 125 -18.62 -5.41 -4.41
CA PHE A 125 -17.68 -5.32 -5.54
C PHE A 125 -17.43 -3.89 -6.03
N GLN A 126 -18.42 -2.98 -5.96
CA GLN A 126 -18.21 -1.57 -6.32
C GLN A 126 -17.24 -0.87 -5.37
N SER A 127 -17.08 -1.36 -4.14
CA SER A 127 -16.08 -0.82 -3.21
C SER A 127 -14.64 -0.90 -3.75
N VAL A 128 -14.31 -1.82 -4.68
CA VAL A 128 -12.98 -1.86 -5.35
C VAL A 128 -12.67 -0.53 -6.03
N LYS A 129 -13.65 0.03 -6.74
CA LYS A 129 -13.48 1.27 -7.51
C LYS A 129 -13.27 2.44 -6.55
N PHE A 130 -14.04 2.45 -5.46
CA PHE A 130 -13.90 3.45 -4.42
C PHE A 130 -12.56 3.36 -3.69
N VAL A 131 -12.08 2.15 -3.35
CA VAL A 131 -10.75 1.95 -2.76
C VAL A 131 -9.66 2.44 -3.72
N ASN A 132 -9.74 2.10 -5.01
CA ASN A 132 -8.77 2.58 -5.99
C ASN A 132 -8.79 4.10 -6.11
N PHE A 133 -9.97 4.71 -6.17
CA PHE A 133 -10.13 6.17 -6.20
C PHE A 133 -9.52 6.84 -4.97
N MET A 134 -9.92 6.37 -3.78
CA MET A 134 -9.44 6.90 -2.51
C MET A 134 -7.94 6.74 -2.37
N THR A 135 -7.42 5.59 -2.79
CA THR A 135 -5.99 5.34 -2.78
C THR A 135 -5.29 6.28 -3.72
N ILE A 136 -5.56 6.23 -5.02
CA ILE A 136 -4.74 6.89 -6.05
C ILE A 136 -4.84 8.43 -5.98
N TYR A 137 -6.02 8.98 -5.73
CA TYR A 137 -6.27 10.42 -5.90
C TYR A 137 -6.52 11.16 -4.58
N TYR A 138 -7.18 10.51 -3.61
CA TYR A 138 -7.67 11.22 -2.43
C TYR A 138 -6.77 11.08 -1.20
N TRP A 139 -6.10 9.97 -0.97
CA TRP A 139 -5.23 9.88 0.20
C TRP A 139 -3.93 10.62 -0.01
N GLU A 140 -3.24 10.88 1.10
CA GLU A 140 -1.89 11.42 1.05
C GLU A 140 -0.90 10.28 0.75
N PRO A 141 0.26 10.60 0.15
CA PRO A 141 1.38 9.69 0.04
C PRO A 141 1.76 9.14 1.41
N ARG A 142 2.00 7.83 1.48
CA ARG A 142 2.18 7.19 2.79
C ARG A 142 3.61 7.19 3.25
N ASN A 143 3.80 7.45 4.53
CA ASN A 143 5.03 7.08 5.21
C ASN A 143 5.02 5.57 5.50
N ILE A 144 5.97 4.82 4.95
CA ILE A 144 6.08 3.38 5.17
C ILE A 144 7.46 3.07 5.72
N VAL A 145 7.49 2.43 6.88
CA VAL A 145 8.73 1.98 7.51
C VAL A 145 9.01 0.55 7.06
N TYR A 146 9.90 0.41 6.09
CA TYR A 146 10.36 -0.88 5.61
C TYR A 146 11.39 -1.45 6.59
N SER A 147 11.21 -2.72 6.97
CA SER A 147 12.08 -3.43 7.89
C SER A 147 12.43 -4.82 7.35
N SER A 148 13.66 -5.23 7.60
CA SER A 148 14.18 -6.56 7.25
C SER A 148 14.58 -7.32 8.51
N TYR A 149 14.45 -8.64 8.47
CA TYR A 149 14.97 -9.59 9.46
C TYR A 149 15.75 -10.72 8.75
N PHE A 150 16.14 -10.51 7.49
CA PHE A 150 16.97 -11.46 6.74
C PHE A 150 18.42 -11.34 7.20
N SER A 151 19.00 -12.45 7.61
CA SER A 151 20.44 -12.56 7.93
C SER A 151 21.27 -13.03 6.74
N LYS A 152 20.63 -13.64 5.72
CA LYS A 152 21.26 -14.11 4.49
C LYS A 152 20.24 -14.09 3.35
N ILE A 153 20.70 -13.78 2.15
CA ILE A 153 19.94 -13.90 0.90
C ILE A 153 20.81 -14.73 -0.06
N LYS A 154 20.23 -15.74 -0.70
CA LYS A 154 20.96 -16.70 -1.53
C LYS A 154 21.51 -16.07 -2.80
N ASP A 155 20.67 -15.31 -3.48
CA ASP A 155 20.94 -14.75 -4.79
C ASP A 155 20.05 -13.53 -5.09
N LYS A 156 20.26 -12.92 -6.27
CA LYS A 156 19.51 -11.75 -6.71
C LYS A 156 18.05 -12.03 -7.05
N GLU A 157 17.72 -13.23 -7.51
CA GLU A 157 16.34 -13.60 -7.79
C GLU A 157 15.54 -13.73 -6.49
N GLU A 158 16.17 -14.23 -5.42
CA GLU A 158 15.61 -14.18 -4.07
C GLU A 158 15.47 -12.73 -3.57
N MET A 159 16.51 -11.89 -3.74
CA MET A 159 16.43 -10.46 -3.40
C MET A 159 15.24 -9.77 -4.09
N LYS A 160 15.10 -9.96 -5.40
CA LYS A 160 13.98 -9.43 -6.20
C LYS A 160 12.63 -9.89 -5.67
N LYS A 161 12.50 -11.18 -5.31
CA LYS A 161 11.28 -11.73 -4.69
C LYS A 161 10.99 -11.11 -3.33
N ILE A 162 12.01 -10.86 -2.51
CA ILE A 162 11.88 -10.23 -1.19
C ILE A 162 11.39 -8.79 -1.35
N ILE A 163 12.01 -7.99 -2.23
CA ILE A 163 11.60 -6.60 -2.48
C ILE A 163 10.17 -6.56 -2.99
N LYS A 164 9.80 -7.43 -3.95
CA LYS A 164 8.44 -7.51 -4.49
C LYS A 164 7.36 -7.83 -3.45
N LYS A 165 7.73 -8.50 -2.35
CA LYS A 165 6.84 -8.85 -1.23
C LYS A 165 6.67 -7.73 -0.20
N LEU A 166 7.46 -6.67 -0.29
CA LEU A 166 7.31 -5.51 0.59
C LEU A 166 5.99 -4.76 0.31
N PRO A 167 5.49 -4.00 1.30
CA PRO A 167 4.30 -3.17 1.12
C PRO A 167 4.45 -2.21 -0.07
N MET A 168 3.36 -1.98 -0.80
CA MET A 168 3.22 -1.02 -1.91
C MET A 168 4.10 -1.29 -3.13
N ILE A 169 4.95 -2.32 -3.13
CA ILE A 169 5.72 -2.68 -4.32
C ILE A 169 4.83 -3.38 -5.33
N ASP A 170 4.94 -2.96 -6.58
CA ASP A 170 4.28 -3.59 -7.71
C ASP A 170 5.20 -4.57 -8.44
N SER A 171 6.29 -4.05 -8.98
CA SER A 171 7.25 -4.79 -9.78
C SER A 171 8.66 -4.38 -9.40
N VAL A 172 9.59 -5.29 -9.65
CA VAL A 172 11.02 -5.10 -9.42
C VAL A 172 11.76 -5.75 -10.58
N SER A 173 12.64 -5.01 -11.23
CA SER A 173 13.63 -5.51 -12.20
C SER A 173 15.03 -5.22 -11.70
N ILE A 174 15.96 -6.13 -12.02
CA ILE A 174 17.38 -5.96 -11.74
C ILE A 174 18.10 -6.26 -13.05
N THR A 175 18.87 -5.28 -13.51
CA THR A 175 19.64 -5.37 -14.76
C THR A 175 21.12 -5.21 -14.42
N GLU A 176 21.95 -6.16 -14.83
CA GLU A 176 23.40 -6.11 -14.66
C GLU A 176 24.09 -5.77 -15.97
N PHE A 177 25.14 -4.97 -15.87
CA PHE A 177 25.95 -4.59 -17.03
C PHE A 177 27.29 -5.30 -16.96
N LYS A 178 27.59 -6.12 -17.99
CA LYS A 178 28.89 -6.82 -18.11
C LYS A 178 30.09 -5.88 -18.32
N LYS A 179 29.82 -4.67 -18.81
CA LYS A 179 30.73 -3.54 -18.91
C LYS A 179 29.92 -2.30 -18.54
N THR A 180 30.53 -1.36 -17.85
CA THR A 180 29.90 -0.09 -17.47
C THR A 180 29.30 0.57 -18.70
N LYS A 181 27.97 0.69 -18.71
CA LYS A 181 27.22 1.33 -19.80
C LYS A 181 26.72 2.68 -19.33
N GLN A 182 26.84 3.68 -20.21
CA GLN A 182 26.09 4.90 -20.10
C GLN A 182 24.62 4.54 -20.34
N TYR A 183 23.81 4.59 -19.28
CA TYR A 183 22.38 4.38 -19.38
C TYR A 183 21.77 5.70 -19.84
N ASP A 184 21.33 5.76 -21.10
CA ASP A 184 20.50 6.86 -21.57
C ASP A 184 19.14 6.68 -20.93
N ASP A 185 18.89 7.44 -19.87
CA ASP A 185 17.56 7.58 -19.32
C ASP A 185 16.68 8.23 -20.41
N ASP A 186 15.59 7.56 -20.82
CA ASP A 186 14.54 8.15 -21.68
C ASP A 186 13.82 9.35 -20.99
N PHE A 187 14.22 9.67 -19.77
CA PHE A 187 13.78 10.84 -19.04
C PHE A 187 14.67 12.01 -19.38
N ASP A 188 14.09 13.19 -19.42
CA ASP A 188 14.72 14.49 -19.72
C ASP A 188 15.75 14.89 -18.64
N VAL A 189 16.68 13.99 -18.34
CA VAL A 189 17.70 14.06 -17.31
C VAL A 189 19.01 13.52 -17.90
N LYS A 190 19.51 14.24 -18.90
CA LYS A 190 20.84 14.05 -19.51
C LYS A 190 22.01 14.16 -18.49
N GLU A 191 21.74 14.42 -17.21
CA GLU A 191 22.73 14.63 -16.14
C GLU A 191 23.16 13.36 -15.38
N PHE A 192 22.62 12.17 -15.68
CA PHE A 192 22.99 10.93 -14.98
C PHE A 192 23.96 10.01 -15.73
N SER A 193 24.68 10.53 -16.73
CA SER A 193 25.74 9.81 -17.41
C SER A 193 26.85 9.41 -16.44
N GLY A 194 27.10 8.12 -16.29
CA GLY A 194 28.20 7.62 -15.50
C GLY A 194 28.22 6.10 -15.48
N GLU A 195 29.40 5.55 -15.24
CA GLU A 195 29.62 4.12 -15.10
C GLU A 195 28.73 3.54 -14.00
N ILE A 196 27.88 2.55 -14.32
CA ILE A 196 27.06 1.78 -13.37
C ILE A 196 27.25 0.28 -13.61
N ASP A 197 27.27 -0.50 -12.54
CA ASP A 197 27.42 -1.95 -12.60
C ASP A 197 26.04 -2.63 -12.70
N GLN A 198 25.03 -2.03 -12.08
CA GLN A 198 23.67 -2.54 -12.07
C GLN A 198 22.60 -1.47 -11.87
N VAL A 199 21.40 -1.77 -12.36
CA VAL A 199 20.18 -0.98 -12.21
C VAL A 199 19.12 -1.83 -11.52
N ILE A 200 18.40 -1.24 -10.57
CA ILE A 200 17.23 -1.82 -9.92
C ILE A 200 16.05 -0.87 -10.14
N ASP A 201 15.06 -1.30 -10.91
CA ASP A 201 13.82 -0.53 -11.07
C ASP A 201 12.77 -1.09 -10.13
N ILE A 202 12.16 -0.21 -9.34
CA ILE A 202 11.12 -0.54 -8.38
C ILE A 202 9.90 0.30 -8.69
N SER A 203 8.83 -0.36 -9.15
CA SER A 203 7.54 0.30 -9.34
C SER A 203 6.69 0.18 -8.09
N VAL A 204 6.11 1.29 -7.64
CA VAL A 204 5.16 1.33 -6.51
C VAL A 204 3.71 1.41 -7.01
N LYS A 205 2.80 0.74 -6.31
CA LYS A 205 1.36 0.70 -6.62
C LYS A 205 0.62 2.00 -6.34
N TYR A 206 1.19 2.80 -5.45
CA TYR A 206 0.62 4.04 -4.93
C TYR A 206 1.74 4.94 -4.41
N SER A 207 1.44 6.23 -4.28
CA SER A 207 2.37 7.24 -3.78
C SER A 207 2.84 6.91 -2.35
N VAL A 208 4.15 6.67 -2.22
CA VAL A 208 4.87 6.58 -0.95
C VAL A 208 5.63 7.90 -0.80
N ASN A 209 5.57 8.49 0.38
CA ASN A 209 6.25 9.76 0.63
C ASN A 209 7.79 9.59 0.61
N GLY A 210 8.51 10.71 0.65
CA GLY A 210 9.96 10.69 0.56
C GLY A 210 10.68 9.86 1.62
N GLU A 211 10.24 9.96 2.86
CA GLU A 211 10.80 9.17 3.98
C GLU A 211 10.60 7.67 3.78
N GLY A 212 9.41 7.26 3.33
CA GLY A 212 9.11 5.87 3.01
C GLY A 212 9.97 5.35 1.86
N LEU A 213 10.22 6.17 0.84
CA LEU A 213 11.14 5.80 -0.25
C LEU A 213 12.59 5.68 0.24
N ASN A 214 13.04 6.58 1.13
CA ASN A 214 14.36 6.48 1.74
C ASN A 214 14.47 5.20 2.59
N SER A 215 13.42 4.86 3.35
CA SER A 215 13.34 3.62 4.13
C SER A 215 13.42 2.38 3.23
N LEU A 216 12.72 2.37 2.10
CA LEU A 216 12.80 1.31 1.09
C LEU A 216 14.24 1.14 0.58
N VAL A 217 14.88 2.23 0.16
CA VAL A 217 16.25 2.21 -0.38
C VAL A 217 17.25 1.73 0.67
N LYS A 218 17.08 2.13 1.94
CA LYS A 218 17.89 1.59 3.05
C LYS A 218 17.78 0.08 3.16
N GLN A 219 16.59 -0.50 2.97
CA GLN A 219 16.44 -1.95 2.95
C GLN A 219 17.07 -2.59 1.72
N VAL A 220 16.93 -2.00 0.54
CA VAL A 220 17.58 -2.48 -0.69
C VAL A 220 19.11 -2.46 -0.53
N LYS A 221 19.68 -1.39 0.04
CA LYS A 221 21.11 -1.31 0.42
C LYS A 221 21.53 -2.47 1.31
N ASN A 222 20.73 -2.80 2.33
CA ASN A 222 21.02 -3.95 3.20
C ASN A 222 20.96 -5.28 2.43
N TYR A 223 19.99 -5.45 1.53
CA TYR A 223 19.89 -6.66 0.71
C TYR A 223 21.08 -6.81 -0.24
N LEU A 224 21.56 -5.71 -0.84
CA LEU A 224 22.77 -5.69 -1.66
C LEU A 224 24.00 -6.17 -0.89
N LYS A 225 24.14 -5.77 0.39
CA LYS A 225 25.19 -6.30 1.28
C LYS A 225 25.04 -7.81 1.48
N LEU A 226 23.82 -8.29 1.75
CA LEU A 226 23.55 -9.71 2.01
C LEU A 226 23.81 -10.63 0.80
N VAL A 227 23.71 -10.10 -0.43
CA VAL A 227 24.05 -10.83 -1.66
C VAL A 227 25.50 -10.60 -2.14
N GLY A 228 26.30 -9.83 -1.41
CA GLY A 228 27.72 -9.58 -1.73
C GLY A 228 27.99 -8.48 -2.77
N ASP A 229 27.00 -7.65 -3.08
CA ASP A 229 27.07 -6.63 -4.13
C ASP A 229 27.32 -5.21 -3.61
N GLU A 230 27.76 -5.06 -2.35
CA GLU A 230 27.95 -3.76 -1.70
C GLU A 230 28.96 -2.83 -2.39
N LYS A 231 29.93 -3.41 -3.11
CA LYS A 231 30.98 -2.69 -3.84
C LYS A 231 30.52 -2.24 -5.23
N LYS A 232 29.44 -2.82 -5.76
CA LYS A 232 28.90 -2.46 -7.08
C LYS A 232 28.23 -1.09 -7.02
N LYS A 233 28.52 -0.24 -8.00
CA LYS A 233 27.81 1.01 -8.21
C LYS A 233 26.41 0.71 -8.77
N THR A 234 25.41 0.86 -7.91
CA THR A 234 24.02 0.46 -8.15
C THR A 234 23.15 1.70 -8.29
N ARG A 235 22.37 1.79 -9.36
CA ARG A 235 21.35 2.83 -9.50
C ARG A 235 19.98 2.23 -9.23
N ILE A 236 19.16 2.93 -8.44
CA ILE A 236 17.81 2.50 -8.10
C ILE A 236 16.84 3.55 -8.64
N TYR A 237 15.98 3.15 -9.57
CA TYR A 237 14.87 3.96 -10.07
C TYR A 237 13.60 3.56 -9.34
N ILE A 238 12.93 4.54 -8.74
CA ILE A 238 11.61 4.32 -8.15
C ILE A 238 10.58 5.00 -9.05
N THR A 239 9.64 4.24 -9.59
CA THR A 239 8.58 4.72 -10.49
C THR A 239 7.19 4.46 -9.91
N ASP A 240 6.19 5.19 -10.39
CA ASP A 240 4.78 4.82 -10.14
C ASP A 240 4.35 3.78 -11.18
N ARG A 241 3.52 2.81 -10.80
CA ARG A 241 2.88 1.86 -11.70
C ARG A 241 2.20 2.54 -12.90
N TYR A 242 1.62 3.72 -12.71
CA TYR A 242 0.92 4.47 -13.76
C TYR A 242 1.82 5.51 -14.46
N ALA A 243 3.06 5.69 -14.00
CA ALA A 243 4.01 6.68 -14.53
C ALA A 243 5.40 6.07 -14.69
N TYR A 244 5.49 4.91 -15.34
CA TYR A 244 6.77 4.19 -15.51
C TYR A 244 7.80 5.00 -16.31
N TYR A 245 7.31 5.94 -17.12
CA TYR A 245 8.10 6.81 -17.98
C TYR A 245 8.54 8.10 -17.26
N LYS A 246 8.52 8.17 -15.93
CA LYS A 246 9.34 9.15 -15.20
C LYS A 246 9.66 8.57 -13.83
N PRO A 247 10.87 8.70 -13.28
CA PRO A 247 11.12 8.29 -11.91
C PRO A 247 10.45 9.28 -10.95
N ILE A 248 10.01 8.79 -9.80
CA ILE A 248 9.64 9.59 -8.63
C ILE A 248 10.94 10.05 -7.95
N ARG A 249 11.87 9.11 -7.75
CA ARG A 249 13.21 9.35 -7.21
C ARG A 249 14.22 8.41 -7.85
N VAL A 250 15.46 8.89 -7.94
CA VAL A 250 16.60 8.08 -8.38
C VAL A 250 17.67 8.14 -7.29
N TYR A 251 18.18 6.97 -6.94
CA TYR A 251 19.24 6.80 -5.94
C TYR A 251 20.45 6.14 -6.57
N GLU A 252 21.63 6.47 -6.06
CA GLU A 252 22.87 5.80 -6.40
C GLU A 252 23.53 5.28 -5.13
N ILE A 253 23.88 4.00 -5.12
CA ILE A 253 24.59 3.34 -4.02
C ILE A 253 25.97 2.94 -4.52
N LYS A 254 27.02 3.36 -3.82
CA LYS A 254 28.41 2.96 -4.09
C LYS A 254 29.16 2.80 -2.77
N ASN A 255 29.84 1.66 -2.58
CA ASN A 255 30.62 1.36 -1.38
C ASN A 255 29.82 1.59 -0.08
N GLY A 256 28.55 1.19 -0.09
CA GLY A 256 27.64 1.41 1.04
C GLY A 256 27.16 2.85 1.25
N VAL A 257 27.63 3.85 0.51
CA VAL A 257 27.10 5.24 0.58
C VAL A 257 25.92 5.38 -0.36
N THR A 258 24.83 6.00 0.10
CA THR A 258 23.62 6.28 -0.71
C THR A 258 23.53 7.76 -1.03
N LYS A 259 23.33 8.10 -2.30
CA LYS A 259 23.13 9.47 -2.77
C LYS A 259 21.81 9.57 -3.53
N ILE A 260 21.00 10.57 -3.22
CA ILE A 260 19.84 10.92 -4.03
C ILE A 260 20.32 11.70 -5.25
N ARG A 261 19.98 11.20 -6.44
CA ARG A 261 20.34 11.81 -7.72
C ARG A 261 19.21 12.64 -8.30
N TYR A 262 17.97 12.22 -8.06
CA TYR A 262 16.78 12.89 -8.58
C TYR A 262 15.64 12.81 -7.58
N ILE A 263 14.89 13.91 -7.47
CA ILE A 263 13.59 13.96 -6.82
C ILE A 263 12.63 14.67 -7.77
N ARG A 264 11.51 14.05 -8.07
CA ARG A 264 10.44 14.67 -8.84
C ARG A 264 9.71 15.70 -7.97
N GLU A 265 9.52 16.90 -8.49
CA GLU A 265 8.83 17.99 -7.79
C GLU A 265 7.36 17.69 -7.47
N ASN A 266 6.66 16.92 -8.32
CA ASN A 266 5.25 16.53 -8.12
C ASN A 266 5.08 15.01 -8.10
N VAL A 267 4.73 14.43 -6.95
CA VAL A 267 4.62 12.95 -6.78
C VAL A 267 3.35 12.37 -7.40
N GLN A 268 2.28 13.16 -7.56
CA GLN A 268 1.03 12.71 -8.18
C GLN A 268 1.12 12.83 -9.70
N TYR A 269 0.89 11.72 -10.40
CA TYR A 269 0.86 11.67 -11.85
C TYR A 269 -0.56 11.37 -12.37
N THR A 270 -0.96 12.06 -13.44
CA THR A 270 -2.22 11.84 -14.15
C THR A 270 -1.99 11.48 -15.60
N ASP A 271 -2.60 10.38 -16.03
CA ASP A 271 -2.48 9.82 -17.38
C ASP A 271 -3.70 10.17 -18.27
N SER A 272 -4.56 11.11 -17.85
CA SER A 272 -5.71 11.51 -18.67
C SER A 272 -6.24 12.92 -18.38
N SER A 273 -6.72 13.61 -19.42
CA SER A 273 -7.39 14.91 -19.33
C SER A 273 -8.66 14.89 -18.46
N PHE A 274 -9.31 13.73 -18.32
CA PHE A 274 -10.46 13.57 -17.43
C PHE A 274 -10.02 13.50 -15.95
N THR A 275 -8.86 12.94 -15.66
CA THR A 275 -8.30 12.92 -14.29
C THR A 275 -7.84 14.29 -13.82
N ASP A 276 -7.48 15.20 -14.72
CA ASP A 276 -7.01 16.55 -14.35
C ASP A 276 -8.15 17.42 -13.78
N LEU A 277 -9.32 17.40 -14.43
CA LEU A 277 -10.50 18.15 -13.96
C LEU A 277 -11.01 17.61 -12.60
N PHE A 278 -10.92 16.30 -12.40
CA PHE A 278 -11.23 15.67 -11.11
C PHE A 278 -10.17 15.93 -10.05
N LEU A 279 -8.87 15.95 -10.40
CA LEU A 279 -7.82 16.33 -9.47
C LEU A 279 -7.93 17.79 -9.04
N ASP A 280 -8.33 18.69 -9.94
CA ASP A 280 -8.54 20.08 -9.57
C ASP A 280 -9.71 20.22 -8.60
N ILE A 281 -10.79 19.43 -8.78
CA ILE A 281 -11.86 19.32 -7.76
C ILE A 281 -11.30 18.75 -6.45
N VAL A 282 -10.46 17.72 -6.48
CA VAL A 282 -9.85 17.12 -5.27
C VAL A 282 -8.88 18.09 -4.59
N LYS A 283 -8.08 18.87 -5.33
CA LYS A 283 -7.20 19.92 -4.80
C LYS A 283 -8.01 21.04 -4.15
N VAL A 284 -9.12 21.45 -4.78
CA VAL A 284 -10.06 22.42 -4.21
C VAL A 284 -10.68 21.87 -2.91
N LEU A 285 -11.03 20.58 -2.87
CA LEU A 285 -11.60 19.94 -1.68
C LEU A 285 -10.56 19.71 -0.55
N LYS A 286 -9.29 19.48 -0.90
CA LYS A 286 -8.21 19.23 0.07
C LYS A 286 -7.61 20.49 0.69
N GLY A 287 -7.68 21.63 -0.01
CA GLY A 287 -6.84 22.78 0.32
C GLY A 287 -5.37 22.54 -0.05
N LYS A 288 -4.57 23.60 -0.19
CA LYS A 288 -3.15 23.49 -0.57
C LYS A 288 -2.38 22.64 0.45
N SER A 289 -1.74 21.57 0.00
CA SER A 289 -0.79 20.78 0.78
C SER A 289 0.63 21.15 0.38
N ASP A 290 1.40 21.72 1.30
CA ASP A 290 2.82 21.98 1.12
C ASP A 290 3.58 20.65 1.23
N PHE A 291 4.22 20.23 0.14
CA PHE A 291 5.16 19.13 0.13
C PHE A 291 6.57 19.68 0.34
N ASP A 292 7.18 19.36 1.48
CA ASP A 292 8.58 19.70 1.72
C ASP A 292 9.51 18.83 0.85
N ASN A 293 10.22 19.50 -0.05
CA ASN A 293 11.20 18.92 -0.96
C ASN A 293 12.61 19.13 -0.38
N THR A 294 13.15 18.18 0.39
CA THR A 294 14.59 18.16 0.72
C THR A 294 15.37 17.34 -0.30
N ALA A 295 15.89 18.01 -1.33
CA ALA A 295 16.93 17.47 -2.20
C ALA A 295 18.31 17.81 -1.64
N GLY A 296 19.21 16.81 -1.55
CA GLY A 296 20.61 17.01 -1.16
C GLY A 296 21.09 16.29 0.11
N GLU A 297 20.21 15.57 0.82
CA GLU A 297 20.60 14.90 2.06
C GLU A 297 21.41 13.60 1.80
N TYR A 298 22.60 13.54 2.40
CA TYR A 298 23.40 12.33 2.52
C TYR A 298 22.92 11.55 3.75
N TYR A 299 22.58 10.28 3.58
CA TYR A 299 22.25 9.39 4.70
C TYR A 299 23.33 8.31 4.82
N GLU A 300 23.95 8.22 5.99
CA GLU A 300 24.89 7.14 6.35
C GLU A 300 24.19 5.76 6.47
#